data_AF-A0A2C5WTW9-F1
#
_entry.id   AF-A0A2C5WTW9-F1
#
_cell.length_a   1.000
_cell.length_b   1.000
_cell.length_c   1.000
_cell.angle_alpha   90.00
_cell.angle_beta   90.00
_cell.angle_gamma   90.00
#
_symmetry.space_group_name_H-M   'P 1'
#
loop_
_entity.id
_entity.type
_entity.pdbx_description
1 polymer ?
#
loop_
_entity_poly.entity_id
_entity_poly.type
_entity_poly.pdbx_seq_one_letter_code
_entity_poly.pdbx_strand_id
1 'polypeptide(L)'
;MSYVTIEVVVGTVNDAVPVPDAHPAHGSYHWTFDRVLAVGLIPLTFAPFVGGSLNPTTDAILCGTMLVHSHMGFNNIITDYIPSRQFPKSRKAADWGLVAATLLVGAGLYEFETNDVGVTETIKRVWKA
;
A
#
# COMPACT_ATOMS: atom_id res chain seq x y z
N MET A 1 -35.81 9.33 -3.40
CA MET A 1 -35.93 8.10 -4.23
C MET A 1 -34.99 7.07 -3.65
N SER A 2 -35.55 6.07 -2.99
CA SER A 2 -34.92 5.22 -1.99
C SER A 2 -34.05 4.14 -2.63
N TYR A 3 -32.77 4.07 -2.29
CA TYR A 3 -31.91 2.95 -2.67
C TYR A 3 -32.12 1.80 -1.67
N VAL A 4 -33.21 1.05 -1.87
CA VAL A 4 -33.29 -0.34 -1.40
C VAL A 4 -32.77 -1.17 -2.58
N THR A 5 -31.49 -1.54 -2.56
CA THR A 5 -30.96 -2.50 -3.51
C THR A 5 -31.46 -3.88 -3.11
N ILE A 6 -32.66 -4.23 -3.59
CA ILE A 6 -33.14 -5.61 -3.63
C ILE A 6 -32.04 -6.41 -4.30
N GLU A 7 -31.46 -7.37 -3.59
CA GLU A 7 -30.56 -8.34 -4.17
C GLU A 7 -31.43 -9.21 -5.10
N VAL A 8 -31.44 -8.85 -6.38
CA VAL A 8 -32.21 -9.59 -7.39
C VAL A 8 -31.56 -10.96 -7.49
N VAL A 9 -32.28 -12.00 -7.09
CA VAL A 9 -31.89 -13.38 -7.38
C VAL A 9 -31.93 -13.53 -8.90
N VAL A 10 -30.75 -13.60 -9.51
CA VAL A 10 -30.60 -13.90 -10.93
C VAL A 10 -30.62 -15.42 -11.05
N GLY A 11 -31.73 -15.98 -11.51
CA GLY A 11 -31.94 -17.44 -11.62
C GLY A 11 -32.87 -18.02 -10.55
N THR A 12 -32.80 -19.32 -10.36
CA THR A 12 -33.50 -20.06 -9.30
C THR A 12 -32.65 -20.14 -8.03
N VAL A 13 -33.26 -20.51 -6.90
CA VAL A 13 -32.52 -20.77 -5.64
C VAL A 13 -31.49 -21.90 -5.75
N ASN A 14 -31.58 -22.73 -6.79
CA ASN A 14 -30.67 -23.84 -7.06
C ASN A 14 -29.61 -23.49 -8.13
N ASP A 15 -29.67 -22.30 -8.72
CA ASP A 15 -28.70 -21.88 -9.71
C ASP A 15 -27.42 -21.43 -9.01
N ALA A 16 -26.28 -21.96 -9.45
CA ALA A 16 -24.99 -21.57 -8.90
C ALA A 16 -24.75 -20.09 -9.17
N VAL A 17 -24.25 -19.37 -8.16
CA VAL A 17 -23.75 -18.01 -8.36
C VAL A 17 -22.68 -18.03 -9.47
N PRO A 18 -22.82 -17.18 -10.51
CA PRO A 18 -21.81 -17.11 -11.55
C PRO A 18 -20.49 -16.63 -10.92
N VAL A 19 -19.47 -17.47 -10.99
CA VAL A 19 -18.12 -17.13 -10.53
C VAL A 19 -17.44 -16.32 -11.63
N PRO A 20 -16.98 -15.08 -11.35
CA PRO A 20 -16.22 -14.31 -12.31
C PRO A 20 -14.92 -15.05 -12.69
N ASP A 21 -14.48 -14.90 -13.94
CA ASP A 21 -13.22 -15.47 -14.38
C ASP A 21 -12.06 -14.93 -13.52
N ALA A 22 -11.23 -15.85 -13.01
CA ALA A 22 -10.10 -15.49 -12.18
C ALA A 22 -9.04 -14.77 -13.03
N HIS A 23 -8.65 -13.56 -12.62
CA HIS A 23 -7.51 -12.86 -13.21
C HIS A 23 -6.33 -12.84 -12.22
N PRO A 24 -5.13 -13.34 -12.59
CA PRO A 24 -3.98 -13.47 -11.69
C PRO A 24 -3.57 -12.16 -10.99
N ALA A 25 -3.77 -11.02 -11.66
CA ALA A 25 -3.47 -9.71 -11.08
C ALA A 25 -4.32 -9.36 -9.84
N HIS A 26 -5.52 -9.94 -9.71
CA HIS A 26 -6.40 -9.73 -8.55
C HIS A 26 -6.19 -10.75 -7.43
N GLY A 27 -5.23 -11.67 -7.57
CA GLY A 27 -4.94 -12.71 -6.58
C GLY A 27 -3.47 -13.03 -6.46
N SER A 28 -2.98 -13.95 -7.30
CA SER A 28 -1.65 -14.55 -7.14
C SER A 28 -0.50 -13.56 -7.31
N TYR A 29 -0.57 -12.65 -8.28
CA TYR A 29 0.50 -11.66 -8.50
C TYR A 29 0.55 -10.62 -7.39
N HIS A 30 -0.61 -10.10 -6.97
CA HIS A 30 -0.70 -9.17 -5.85
C HIS A 30 -0.12 -9.80 -4.57
N TRP A 31 -0.53 -11.04 -4.25
CA TRP A 31 -0.01 -11.75 -3.09
C TRP A 31 1.49 -11.97 -3.16
N THR A 32 2.00 -12.46 -4.30
CA THR A 32 3.43 -12.76 -4.45
C THR A 32 4.27 -11.49 -4.32
N PHE A 33 3.83 -10.39 -4.93
CA PHE A 33 4.52 -9.11 -4.87
C PHE A 33 4.57 -8.56 -3.44
N ASP A 34 3.45 -8.60 -2.69
CA ASP A 34 3.41 -8.22 -1.28
C ASP A 34 4.43 -8.99 -0.43
N ARG A 35 4.56 -10.31 -0.67
CA ARG A 35 5.50 -11.16 0.09
C ARG A 35 6.95 -10.86 -0.28
N VAL A 36 7.25 -10.60 -1.54
CA VAL A 36 8.61 -10.20 -1.97
C VAL A 36 9.01 -8.89 -1.32
N LEU A 37 8.12 -7.88 -1.31
CA LEU A 37 8.39 -6.60 -0.65
C LEU A 37 8.59 -6.78 0.86
N ALA A 38 7.72 -7.52 1.52
CA ALA A 38 7.81 -7.76 2.96
C ALA A 38 9.11 -8.50 3.34
N VAL A 39 9.49 -9.54 2.60
CA VAL A 39 10.74 -10.28 2.83
C VAL A 39 11.95 -9.40 2.53
N GLY A 40 11.91 -8.59 1.47
CA GLY A 40 12.98 -7.65 1.13
C GLY A 40 13.19 -6.55 2.19
N LEU A 41 12.12 -6.10 2.85
CA LEU A 41 12.20 -5.11 3.92
C LEU A 41 12.92 -5.62 5.17
N ILE A 42 12.94 -6.92 5.45
CA ILE A 42 13.61 -7.48 6.64
C ILE A 42 15.11 -7.12 6.67
N PRO A 43 15.93 -7.46 5.66
CA PRO A 43 17.34 -7.07 5.67
C PRO A 43 17.54 -5.56 5.49
N LEU A 44 16.69 -4.88 4.71
CA LEU A 44 16.80 -3.43 4.50
C LEU A 44 16.58 -2.63 5.78
N THR A 45 15.64 -3.05 6.62
CA THR A 45 15.39 -2.42 7.93
C THR A 45 16.49 -2.73 8.94
N PHE A 46 17.20 -3.86 8.80
CA PHE A 46 18.32 -4.22 9.66
C PHE A 46 19.64 -3.51 9.29
N ALA A 47 19.83 -3.18 8.01
CA ALA A 47 21.07 -2.59 7.50
C ALA A 47 21.55 -1.32 8.25
N PRO A 48 20.68 -0.34 8.60
CA PRO A 48 21.11 0.84 9.35
C PRO A 48 21.66 0.54 10.75
N PHE A 49 21.23 -0.56 11.38
CA PHE A 49 21.69 -0.94 12.72
C PHE A 49 23.10 -1.52 12.72
N VAL A 50 23.55 -2.07 11.59
CA VAL A 50 24.91 -2.62 11.43
C VAL A 50 25.86 -1.59 10.83
N GLY A 51 25.40 -0.84 9.82
CA GLY A 51 26.22 0.11 9.06
C GLY A 51 26.16 1.56 9.54
N GLY A 52 25.23 1.91 10.44
CA GLY A 52 24.94 3.30 10.78
C GLY A 52 24.05 3.97 9.72
N SER A 53 24.31 5.24 9.40
CA SER A 53 23.59 5.95 8.33
C SER A 53 23.87 5.28 6.99
N LEU A 54 22.82 4.97 6.23
CA LEU A 54 22.96 4.34 4.92
C LEU A 54 23.53 5.34 3.90
N ASN A 55 24.14 4.82 2.82
CA ASN A 55 24.43 5.67 1.66
C ASN A 55 23.11 6.08 0.97
N PRO A 56 23.07 7.21 0.24
CA PRO A 56 21.83 7.73 -0.34
C PRO A 56 21.09 6.71 -1.22
N THR A 57 21.81 5.87 -1.98
CA THR A 57 21.18 4.85 -2.82
C THR A 57 20.46 3.79 -1.99
N THR A 58 21.07 3.31 -0.91
CA THR A 58 20.49 2.25 -0.08
C THR A 58 19.36 2.81 0.79
N ASP A 59 19.49 4.05 1.27
CA ASP A 59 18.43 4.75 1.98
C ASP A 59 17.21 4.97 1.08
N ALA A 60 17.42 5.42 -0.16
CA ALA A 60 16.36 5.53 -1.16
C ALA A 60 15.70 4.18 -1.50
N ILE A 61 16.46 3.07 -1.54
CA ILE A 61 15.90 1.72 -1.74
C ILE A 61 15.02 1.31 -0.54
N LEU A 62 15.49 1.52 0.69
CA LEU A 62 14.72 1.25 1.91
C LEU A 62 13.42 2.07 1.90
N CYS A 63 13.52 3.37 1.64
CA CYS A 63 12.39 4.29 1.61
C CYS A 63 11.39 3.96 0.50
N GLY A 64 11.86 3.70 -0.72
CA GLY A 64 11.02 3.32 -1.85
C GLY A 64 10.30 2.00 -1.63
N THR A 65 11.01 0.98 -1.12
CA THR A 65 10.41 -0.34 -0.81
C THR A 65 9.35 -0.20 0.27
N MET A 66 9.63 0.59 1.32
CA MET A 66 8.69 0.84 2.41
C MET A 66 7.46 1.63 1.96
N LEU A 67 7.62 2.60 1.07
CA LEU A 67 6.51 3.36 0.48
C LEU A 67 5.58 2.45 -0.33
N VAL A 68 6.13 1.61 -1.22
CA VAL A 68 5.33 0.69 -2.04
C VAL A 68 4.62 -0.34 -1.16
N HIS A 69 5.31 -0.93 -0.19
CA HIS A 69 4.72 -1.89 0.75
C HIS A 69 3.58 -1.24 1.56
N SER A 70 3.76 0.00 2.01
CA SER A 70 2.73 0.74 2.75
C SER A 70 1.52 1.07 1.87
N HIS A 71 1.74 1.48 0.61
CA HIS A 71 0.65 1.75 -0.33
C HIS A 71 -0.24 0.51 -0.52
N MET A 72 0.36 -0.64 -0.76
CA MET A 72 -0.38 -1.90 -0.93
C MET A 72 -1.10 -2.32 0.36
N GLY A 73 -0.42 -2.23 1.50
CA GLY A 73 -1.02 -2.52 2.81
C GLY A 73 -2.24 -1.65 3.10
N PHE A 74 -2.15 -0.34 2.82
CA PHE A 74 -3.30 0.56 2.95
C PHE A 74 -4.40 0.28 1.93
N ASN A 75 -4.06 -0.12 0.70
CA ASN A 75 -5.06 -0.52 -0.29
C ASN A 75 -5.85 -1.76 0.16
N ASN A 76 -5.19 -2.74 0.79
CA ASN A 76 -5.84 -3.89 1.42
C ASN A 76 -6.80 -3.44 2.54
N ILE A 77 -6.35 -2.56 3.44
CA ILE A 77 -7.18 -2.01 4.52
C ILE A 77 -8.43 -1.29 3.95
N ILE A 78 -8.25 -0.43 2.94
CA ILE A 78 -9.37 0.26 2.29
C ILE A 78 -10.33 -0.76 1.65
N THR A 79 -9.79 -1.82 1.05
CA THR A 79 -10.59 -2.86 0.40
C THR A 79 -11.45 -3.63 1.39
N ASP A 80 -10.90 -3.99 2.54
CA ASP A 80 -11.58 -4.78 3.56
C ASP A 80 -12.62 -3.97 4.34
N TYR A 81 -12.33 -2.71 4.64
CA TYR A 81 -13.14 -1.91 5.56
C TYR A 81 -14.04 -0.86 4.89
N ILE A 82 -13.84 -0.54 3.62
CA ILE A 82 -14.68 0.40 2.87
C ILE A 82 -15.30 -0.32 1.67
N PRO A 83 -16.42 -1.04 1.89
CA PRO A 83 -17.01 -1.85 0.84
C PRO A 83 -17.65 -0.98 -0.24
N SER A 84 -17.29 -1.25 -1.49
CA SER A 84 -17.69 -0.45 -2.66
C SER A 84 -19.19 -0.47 -2.93
N ARG A 85 -19.89 -1.56 -2.56
CA ARG A 85 -21.33 -1.72 -2.75
C ARG A 85 -22.16 -0.80 -1.86
N GLN A 86 -21.78 -0.65 -0.60
CA GLN A 86 -22.50 0.18 0.38
C GLN A 86 -22.01 1.63 0.36
N PHE A 87 -20.71 1.85 0.16
CA PHE A 87 -20.08 3.18 0.26
C PHE A 87 -19.25 3.55 -0.98
N PRO A 88 -19.83 3.58 -2.19
CA PRO A 88 -19.07 3.80 -3.43
C PRO A 88 -18.34 5.15 -3.47
N LYS A 89 -18.93 6.21 -2.90
CA LYS A 89 -18.32 7.55 -2.84
C LYS A 89 -17.14 7.58 -1.89
N SER A 90 -17.32 7.05 -0.67
CA SER A 90 -16.26 6.98 0.33
C SER A 90 -15.11 6.09 -0.13
N ARG A 91 -15.44 4.97 -0.79
CA ARG A 91 -14.43 4.08 -1.41
C ARG A 91 -13.58 4.83 -2.42
N LYS A 92 -14.22 5.50 -3.39
CA LYS A 92 -13.50 6.29 -4.40
C LYS A 92 -12.64 7.40 -3.78
N ALA A 93 -13.16 8.09 -2.76
CA ALA A 93 -12.41 9.12 -2.05
C ALA A 93 -11.17 8.55 -1.33
N ALA A 94 -11.31 7.39 -0.66
CA ALA A 94 -10.22 6.73 0.01
C ALA A 94 -9.15 6.23 -0.98
N ASP A 95 -9.55 5.62 -2.09
CA ASP A 95 -8.62 5.14 -3.13
C ASP A 95 -7.79 6.30 -3.71
N TRP A 96 -8.42 7.43 -4.06
CA TRP A 96 -7.72 8.62 -4.56
C TRP A 96 -6.90 9.32 -3.47
N GLY A 97 -7.40 9.34 -2.23
CA GLY A 97 -6.67 9.87 -1.08
C GLY A 97 -5.39 9.10 -0.83
N LEU A 98 -5.41 7.77 -0.94
CA LEU A 98 -4.23 6.94 -0.82
C LEU A 98 -3.21 7.24 -1.93
N VAL A 99 -3.65 7.38 -3.19
CA VAL A 99 -2.76 7.77 -4.29
C VAL A 99 -2.12 9.13 -4.02
N ALA A 100 -2.91 10.13 -3.61
CA ALA A 100 -2.40 11.45 -3.30
C ALA A 100 -1.39 11.43 -2.14
N ALA A 101 -1.69 10.70 -1.07
CA ALA A 101 -0.78 10.52 0.07
C ALA A 101 0.52 9.84 -0.35
N THR A 102 0.45 8.82 -1.20
CA THR A 102 1.63 8.08 -1.68
C THR A 102 2.52 8.97 -2.53
N LEU A 103 1.95 9.79 -3.41
CA LEU A 103 2.71 10.75 -4.22
C LEU A 103 3.34 11.84 -3.35
N LEU A 104 2.61 12.35 -2.37
CA LEU A 104 3.11 13.36 -1.43
C LEU A 104 4.27 12.83 -0.61
N VAL A 105 4.12 11.62 -0.03
CA VAL A 105 5.21 10.97 0.72
C VAL A 105 6.39 10.68 -0.21
N GLY A 106 6.14 10.20 -1.43
CA GLY A 106 7.19 9.97 -2.43
C GLY A 106 7.98 11.24 -2.76
N ALA A 107 7.31 12.38 -2.92
CA ALA A 107 7.96 13.67 -3.12
C ALA A 107 8.77 14.10 -1.89
N GLY A 108 8.24 13.91 -0.68
CA GLY A 108 8.96 14.19 0.55
C GLY A 108 10.22 13.32 0.71
N LEU A 109 10.12 12.02 0.44
CA LEU A 109 11.27 11.11 0.47
C LEU A 109 12.32 11.52 -0.58
N TYR A 110 11.90 11.88 -1.79
CA TYR A 110 12.81 12.40 -2.80
C TYR A 110 13.56 13.66 -2.32
N GLU A 111 12.86 14.58 -1.67
CA GLU A 111 13.47 15.79 -1.10
C GLU A 111 14.49 15.45 -0.01
N PHE A 112 14.16 14.55 0.92
CA PHE A 112 15.08 14.09 1.97
C PHE A 112 16.37 13.48 1.41
N GLU A 113 16.25 12.67 0.34
CA GLU A 113 17.38 11.96 -0.26
C GLU A 113 18.23 12.83 -1.19
N THR A 114 17.66 13.88 -1.78
CA THR A 114 18.38 14.72 -2.76
C THR A 114 18.86 16.05 -2.20
N ASN A 115 18.12 16.65 -1.25
CA ASN A 115 18.37 17.99 -0.74
C ASN A 115 18.62 18.03 0.78
N ASP A 116 18.51 16.90 1.49
CA ASP A 116 18.78 16.79 2.93
C ASP A 116 19.75 15.62 3.23
N VAL A 117 19.84 15.20 4.48
CA VAL A 117 20.79 14.20 4.99
C VAL A 117 20.34 12.74 4.80
N GLY A 118 19.17 12.50 4.20
CA GLY A 118 18.55 11.19 4.08
C GLY A 118 17.72 10.79 5.31
N VAL A 119 16.85 9.80 5.12
CA VAL A 119 15.86 9.40 6.14
C VAL A 119 16.52 8.71 7.33
N THR A 120 17.46 7.78 7.11
CA THR A 120 18.09 7.03 8.21
C THR A 120 18.93 7.91 9.14
N GLU A 121 19.66 8.88 8.59
CA GLU A 121 20.41 9.85 9.38
C GLU A 121 19.47 10.83 10.10
N THR A 122 18.36 11.24 9.48
CA THR A 122 17.32 12.04 10.13
C THR A 122 16.74 11.32 11.36
N ILE A 123 16.35 10.05 11.22
CA ILE A 123 15.84 9.23 12.34
C ILE A 123 16.87 9.16 13.48
N LYS A 124 18.13 8.93 13.16
CA LYS A 124 19.22 8.86 14.13
C LYS A 124 19.43 10.18 14.88
N ARG A 125 19.26 11.32 14.23
CA ARG A 125 19.32 12.65 14.87
C ARG A 125 18.13 12.89 15.79
N VAL A 126 16.92 12.59 15.31
CA VAL A 126 15.68 12.71 16.10
C VAL A 126 15.73 11.83 17.35
N TRP A 127 16.30 10.63 17.27
CA TRP A 127 16.41 9.73 18.42
C TRP A 127 17.29 10.27 19.57
N LYS A 128 18.20 11.21 19.28
CA LYS A 128 19.09 11.83 20.27
C LYS A 128 18.64 13.22 20.72
N ALA A 129 17.56 13.75 20.14
CA ALA A 129 16.98 15.04 20.49
C ALA A 129 16.19 14.95 21.80
#